data_AF-B0DFR7-F1
#
_entry.id   AF-B0DFR7-F1
#
_cell.length_a   1.000
_cell.length_b   1.000
_cell.length_c   1.000
_cell.angle_alpha   90.00
_cell.angle_beta   90.00
_cell.angle_gamma   90.00
#
_symmetry.space_group_name_H-M   'P 1'
#
loop_
_entity.id
_entity.type
_entity.pdbx_description
1 polymer ?
#
loop_
_entity_poly.entity_id
_entity_poly.type
_entity_poly.pdbx_seq_one_letter_code
_entity_poly.pdbx_strand_id
1 'polypeptide(L)'
;MPDLKSPAELQNGAAAFVNLIHVLLGVYAYEWVLSLNFDFGFLLGRRKFCWPMIFYFANRYLLLFALVGVIISMDVTSKVDCQALYTFNQIAGSAAMGLANINLSI
;
A
#
# COMPACT_ATOMS: atom_id res chain seq x y z
N MET A 1 23.22 1.63 -26.91
CA MET A 1 22.42 1.34 -25.70
C MET A 1 22.64 2.49 -24.75
N PRO A 2 21.60 3.08 -24.14
CA PRO A 2 21.79 4.15 -23.17
C PRO A 2 22.64 3.64 -21.99
N ASP A 3 23.50 4.50 -21.45
CA ASP A 3 24.29 4.18 -20.27
C ASP A 3 23.37 4.25 -19.03
N LEU A 4 22.90 3.09 -18.60
CA LEU A 4 22.02 2.89 -17.43
C LEU A 4 22.63 3.41 -16.12
N LYS A 5 23.95 3.62 -16.07
CA LYS A 5 24.64 4.15 -14.89
C LYS A 5 24.82 5.66 -14.94
N SER A 6 24.47 6.31 -16.05
CA SER A 6 24.56 7.76 -16.13
C SER A 6 23.59 8.41 -15.13
N PRO A 7 24.01 9.50 -14.44
CA PRO A 7 23.15 10.17 -13.47
C PRO A 7 21.81 10.63 -14.03
N ALA A 8 21.78 11.02 -15.31
CA ALA A 8 20.56 11.46 -16.00
C ALA A 8 19.53 10.33 -16.15
N GLU A 9 19.97 9.14 -16.57
CA GLU A 9 19.07 7.99 -16.70
C GLU A 9 18.56 7.51 -15.33
N LEU A 10 19.41 7.54 -14.30
CA LEU A 10 19.02 7.22 -12.93
C LEU A 10 17.95 8.19 -12.39
N GLN A 11 18.09 9.48 -12.64
CA GLN A 11 17.11 10.50 -12.24
C GLN A 11 15.78 10.33 -12.99
N ASN A 12 15.82 10.07 -14.30
CA ASN A 12 14.62 9.78 -15.08
C ASN A 12 13.90 8.54 -14.56
N GLY A 13 14.64 7.47 -14.25
CA GLY A 13 14.10 6.24 -13.66
C GLY A 13 13.47 6.48 -12.28
N ALA A 14 14.13 7.25 -11.42
CA ALA A 14 13.61 7.60 -10.09
C ALA A 14 12.31 8.42 -10.20
N ALA A 15 12.27 9.43 -11.08
CA ALA A 15 11.07 10.23 -11.31
C ALA A 15 9.90 9.39 -11.86
N ALA A 16 10.17 8.52 -12.84
CA ALA A 16 9.17 7.60 -13.38
C ALA A 16 8.63 6.64 -12.31
N PHE A 17 9.50 6.13 -11.44
CA PHE A 17 9.12 5.27 -10.32
C PHE A 17 8.22 6.00 -9.31
N VAL A 18 8.59 7.21 -8.89
CA VAL A 18 7.76 8.05 -7.99
C VAL A 18 6.37 8.28 -8.57
N ASN A 19 6.31 8.67 -9.85
CA ASN A 19 5.04 8.91 -10.53
C ASN A 19 4.18 7.65 -10.62
N LEU A 20 4.79 6.50 -10.91
CA LEU A 20 4.08 5.22 -10.98
C LEU A 20 3.48 4.85 -9.61
N ILE A 21 4.25 4.98 -8.53
CA ILE A 21 3.76 4.69 -7.17
C ILE A 21 2.57 5.57 -6.80
N HIS A 22 2.61 6.86 -7.17
CA HIS A 22 1.50 7.78 -6.95
C HIS A 22 0.24 7.37 -7.72
N VAL A 23 0.38 6.95 -8.98
CA VAL A 23 -0.74 6.44 -9.78
C VAL A 23 -1.33 5.19 -9.15
N LEU A 24 -0.49 4.25 -8.71
CA LEU A 24 -0.92 3.01 -8.06
C LEU A 24 -1.64 3.29 -6.72
N LEU A 25 -1.15 4.24 -5.92
CA LEU A 25 -1.88 4.70 -4.73
C LEU A 25 -3.25 5.25 -5.14
N GLY A 26 -3.31 6.13 -6.15
CA GLY A 26 -4.56 6.73 -6.60
C GLY A 26 -5.61 5.69 -7.01
N VAL A 27 -5.19 4.69 -7.80
CA VAL A 27 -6.05 3.56 -8.19
C VAL A 27 -6.52 2.78 -6.97
N TYR A 28 -5.61 2.42 -6.06
CA TYR A 28 -5.96 1.69 -4.86
C TYR A 28 -6.89 2.48 -3.93
N ALA A 29 -6.63 3.77 -3.74
CA ALA A 29 -7.47 4.66 -2.94
C ALA A 29 -8.87 4.81 -3.54
N TYR A 30 -8.98 4.89 -4.87
CA TYR A 30 -10.26 4.91 -5.56
C TYR A 30 -11.07 3.62 -5.31
N GLU A 31 -10.45 2.45 -5.50
CA GLU A 31 -11.09 1.16 -5.19
C GLU A 31 -11.45 1.04 -3.71
N TRP A 32 -10.58 1.53 -2.83
CA TRP A 32 -10.81 1.55 -1.40
C TRP A 32 -12.02 2.41 -1.02
N VAL A 33 -12.23 3.56 -1.66
CA VAL A 33 -13.41 4.41 -1.42
C VAL A 33 -14.69 3.73 -1.93
N LEU A 34 -14.68 3.14 -3.12
CA LEU A 34 -15.84 2.45 -3.67
C LEU A 34 -16.29 1.27 -2.81
N SER A 35 -15.33 0.56 -2.20
CA SER A 35 -15.59 -0.58 -1.33
C SER A 35 -16.02 -0.22 0.10
N LEU A 36 -16.01 1.06 0.49
CA LEU A 36 -16.50 1.49 1.82
C LEU A 36 -17.95 1.12 2.09
N ASN A 37 -18.82 1.17 1.08
CA ASN A 37 -20.23 0.77 1.24
C ASN A 37 -20.36 -0.68 1.73
N PHE A 38 -19.45 -1.56 1.30
CA PHE A 38 -19.40 -2.94 1.75
C PHE A 38 -18.99 -3.03 3.23
N ASP A 39 -17.95 -2.30 3.64
CA ASP A 39 -17.43 -2.31 5.01
C ASP A 39 -18.43 -1.72 6.00
N PHE A 40 -19.04 -0.59 5.64
CA PHE A 40 -20.10 0.01 6.41
C PHE A 40 -21.27 -0.96 6.57
N GLY A 41 -21.50 -1.85 5.61
CA GLY A 41 -22.45 -2.95 5.75
C GLY A 41 -22.16 -3.89 6.93
N PHE A 42 -20.90 -4.13 7.28
CA PHE A 42 -20.51 -4.91 8.47
C PHE A 42 -20.55 -4.08 9.75
N LEU A 43 -20.05 -2.83 9.71
CA LEU A 43 -20.08 -1.90 10.85
C LEU A 43 -21.51 -1.58 11.31
N LEU A 44 -22.45 -1.39 10.36
CA LEU A 44 -23.86 -1.14 10.64
C LEU A 44 -24.65 -2.43 10.94
N GLY A 45 -24.00 -3.60 11.01
CA GLY A 45 -24.64 -4.88 11.30
C GLY A 45 -25.61 -5.37 10.22
N ARG A 46 -25.57 -4.79 9.01
CA ARG A 46 -26.40 -5.21 7.85
C ARG A 46 -25.91 -6.52 7.23
N ARG A 47 -24.72 -6.99 7.60
CA ARG A 47 -24.10 -8.23 7.15
C ARG A 47 -23.57 -9.03 8.33
N LYS A 48 -23.68 -10.36 8.28
CA LYS A 48 -23.13 -11.25 9.31
C LYS A 48 -21.60 -11.24 9.25
N PHE A 49 -20.97 -10.93 10.38
CA PHE A 49 -19.52 -10.99 10.50
C PHE A 49 -19.06 -12.44 10.66
N CYS A 50 -18.37 -12.97 9.66
CA CYS A 50 -17.71 -14.27 9.73
C CYS A 50 -16.24 -14.07 10.09
N TRP A 51 -15.67 -14.96 10.93
CA TRP A 51 -14.27 -14.91 11.38
C TRP A 51 -13.23 -14.68 10.25
N PRO A 52 -13.36 -15.30 9.05
CA PRO A 52 -12.41 -15.07 7.96
C PRO A 52 -12.35 -13.62 7.47
N MET A 53 -13.40 -12.81 7.68
CA MET A 53 -13.42 -11.39 7.31
C MET A 53 -12.41 -10.54 8.08
N ILE A 54 -11.90 -11.02 9.22
CA ILE A 54 -10.83 -10.34 9.96
C ILE A 54 -9.58 -10.18 9.06
N PHE A 55 -9.23 -11.22 8.30
CA PHE A 55 -8.08 -11.19 7.38
C PHE A 55 -8.32 -10.25 6.20
N TYR A 56 -9.57 -10.14 5.74
CA TYR A 56 -9.95 -9.17 4.71
C TYR A 56 -9.70 -7.74 5.18
N PHE A 57 -10.25 -7.37 6.35
CA PHE A 57 -10.08 -6.03 6.91
C PHE A 57 -8.61 -5.75 7.26
N ALA A 58 -7.93 -6.69 7.91
CA ALA A 58 -6.52 -6.55 8.25
C ALA A 58 -5.66 -6.31 7.01
N ASN A 59 -5.84 -7.10 5.95
CA ASN A 59 -5.13 -6.91 4.68
C ASN A 59 -5.37 -5.51 4.10
N ARG A 60 -6.64 -5.10 4.04
CA ARG A 60 -7.04 -3.86 3.39
C ARG A 60 -6.47 -2.63 4.10
N TYR A 61 -6.58 -2.56 5.42
CA TYR A 61 -6.03 -1.41 6.16
C TYR A 61 -4.50 -1.44 6.16
N LEU A 62 -3.89 -2.61 6.27
CA LEU A 62 -2.43 -2.74 6.27
C LEU A 62 -1.81 -2.36 4.93
N LEU A 63 -2.42 -2.76 3.81
CA LEU A 63 -1.99 -2.37 2.48
C LEU A 63 -2.11 -0.86 2.26
N LEU A 64 -3.20 -0.24 2.71
CA LEU A 64 -3.34 1.22 2.66
C LEU A 64 -2.21 1.92 3.41
N PHE A 65 -1.92 1.51 4.65
CA PHE A 65 -0.84 2.09 5.42
C PHE A 65 0.55 1.82 4.83
N ALA A 66 0.77 0.65 4.22
CA ALA A 66 2.01 0.34 3.52
C ALA A 66 2.23 1.29 2.33
N LEU A 67 1.20 1.54 1.51
CA LEU A 67 1.29 2.47 0.38
C LEU A 67 1.54 3.92 0.83
N VAL A 68 0.89 4.34 1.91
CA VAL A 68 1.14 5.66 2.54
C VAL A 68 2.58 5.76 3.03
N GLY A 69 3.10 4.74 3.71
CA GLY A 69 4.48 4.71 4.20
C GLY A 69 5.52 4.73 3.07
N VAL A 70 5.24 4.09 1.93
CA VAL A 70 6.10 4.15 0.74
C VAL A 70 6.14 5.57 0.17
N ILE A 71 5.00 6.25 0.05
CA ILE A 71 4.95 7.62 -0.47
C ILE A 71 5.68 8.60 0.46
N ILE A 72 5.48 8.47 1.78
CA ILE A 72 6.24 9.24 2.76
C ILE A 72 7.75 9.03 2.57
N SER A 73 8.19 7.80 2.28
CA SER A 73 9.63 7.52 2.07
C SER A 73 10.22 8.24 0.85
N MET A 74 9.38 8.63 -0.10
CA MET A 74 9.80 9.20 -1.39
C MET A 74 9.64 10.71 -1.44
N ASP A 75 8.62 11.27 -0.77
CA ASP A 75 8.32 12.71 -0.81
C ASP A 75 8.79 13.50 0.40
N VAL A 76 9.21 12.83 1.48
CA VAL A 76 9.61 13.52 2.69
C VAL A 76 10.89 14.33 2.48
N THR A 77 10.79 15.64 2.70
CA THR A 77 11.94 16.56 2.66
C THR A 77 12.46 16.91 4.06
N SER A 78 11.71 16.56 5.09
CA SER A 78 12.07 16.75 6.50
C SER A 78 12.82 15.56 7.08
N LYS A 79 13.56 15.76 8.17
CA LYS A 79 14.20 14.65 8.90
C LYS A 79 13.14 13.68 9.45
N VAL A 80 13.25 12.42 9.04
CA VAL A 80 12.50 11.28 9.59
C VAL A 80 13.45 10.13 9.89
N ASP A 81 13.01 9.20 10.74
CA ASP A 81 13.77 7.97 10.98
C ASP A 81 13.59 7.00 9.80
N CYS A 82 14.55 7.02 8.88
CA CYS A 82 14.54 6.16 7.69
C CYS A 82 14.56 4.66 8.05
N GLN A 83 15.20 4.29 9.16
CA GLN A 83 15.29 2.89 9.60
C GLN A 83 13.91 2.40 10.04
N ALA A 84 13.23 3.19 10.87
CA ALA A 84 11.90 2.87 11.36
C ALA A 84 10.89 2.81 10.20
N LEU A 85 10.91 3.81 9.32
CA LEU A 85 10.02 3.87 8.15
C LEU A 85 10.23 2.68 7.21
N TYR A 86 11.49 2.36 6.90
CA TYR A 86 11.82 1.23 6.06
C TYR A 86 11.40 -0.09 6.70
N THR A 87 11.69 -0.28 7.98
CA THR A 87 11.29 -1.50 8.72
C THR A 87 9.77 -1.65 8.72
N PHE A 88 9.03 -0.56 8.95
CA PHE A 88 7.58 -0.54 8.88
C PHE A 88 7.08 -0.97 7.49
N ASN A 89 7.59 -0.35 6.42
CA ASN A 89 7.18 -0.68 5.05
C ASN A 89 7.47 -2.16 4.70
N GLN A 90 8.62 -2.70 5.13
CA GLN A 90 8.97 -4.10 4.88
C GLN A 90 8.02 -5.08 5.59
N ILE A 91 7.70 -4.81 6.85
CA ILE A 91 6.78 -5.64 7.64
C ILE A 91 5.36 -5.52 7.07
N ALA A 92 4.87 -4.29 6.88
CA ALA A 92 3.51 -4.03 6.40
C ALA A 92 3.29 -4.59 4.99
N GLY A 93 4.26 -4.40 4.08
CA GLY A 93 4.21 -4.95 2.72
C GLY A 93 4.20 -6.48 2.70
N SER A 94 5.09 -7.10 3.47
CA SER A 94 5.18 -8.57 3.56
C SER A 94 3.92 -9.19 4.18
N ALA A 95 3.39 -8.56 5.23
CA ALA A 95 2.15 -8.98 5.87
C ALA A 95 0.93 -8.78 4.96
N ALA A 96 0.84 -7.69 4.21
CA ALA A 96 -0.23 -7.48 3.22
C ALA A 96 -0.21 -8.57 2.14
N MET A 97 0.96 -8.93 1.60
CA MET A 97 1.08 -10.06 0.67
C MET A 97 0.62 -11.38 1.31
N GLY A 98 1.03 -11.68 2.54
CA GLY A 98 0.61 -12.88 3.26
C GLY A 98 -0.92 -12.95 3.46
N LEU A 99 -1.51 -11.85 3.91
CA LEU A 99 -2.95 -11.75 4.17
C LEU A 99 -3.78 -11.81 2.87
N ALA A 100 -3.27 -11.27 1.76
CA ALA A 100 -3.90 -11.40 0.46
C ALA A 100 -4.01 -12.86 0.00
N ASN A 101 -2.96 -13.66 0.22
CA ASN A 101 -2.97 -15.10 -0.10
C ASN A 101 -3.99 -15.87 0.75
N ILE A 102 -4.10 -15.54 2.04
CA ILE A 102 -5.09 -16.15 2.94
C ILE A 102 -6.50 -15.82 2.44
N ASN A 103 -6.77 -14.56 2.10
CA ASN A 103 -8.07 -14.13 1.58
C ASN A 103 -8.45 -14.84 0.27
N LEU A 104 -7.48 -15.17 -0.59
CA LEU A 104 -7.73 -15.91 -1.82
C LEU A 104 -8.02 -17.41 -1.57
N SER A 105 -7.53 -17.94 -0.45
CA SER A 105 -7.66 -19.36 -0.10
C SER A 105 -8.95 -19.68 0.68
N ILE A 106 -9.73 -18.66 1.03
CA ILE A 106 -11.02 -18.74 1.74
C ILE A 106 -12.15 -18.72 0.71
#